data_AF-A0A816HL46-F1
#
_entry.id   AF-A0A816HL46-F1
#
_cell.length_a   1.000
_cell.length_b   1.000
_cell.length_c   1.000
_cell.angle_alpha   90.00
_cell.angle_beta   90.00
_cell.angle_gamma   90.00
#
_symmetry.space_group_name_H-M   'P 1'
#
loop_
_entity.id
_entity.type
_entity.pdbx_description
1 polymer ?
#
loop_
_entity_poly.entity_id
_entity_poly.type
_entity_poly.pdbx_seq_one_letter_code
_entity_poly.pdbx_strand_id
1 'polypeptide(L)'
;MLTLNLLKKELEMSRLQQKIGKEVEEKVNKQHRKFMLMEQLRVIKKELGLEKDDKEAMNDKFRTRLKDLVIPPNVKTVIDEELERLNVLEKHSAEFNICTNYLDWLTSLPWGKISEEKTDLHHAQEVLDEDHHGMEDIKKRILEFIAVSHLKKSTHGKILCFHGPPGVGKTSVAKSIARALNRE
;
A
#
# COMPACT_ATOMS: atom_id res chain seq x y z
N MET A 1 -21.52 31.48 -64.82
CA MET A 1 -22.06 30.62 -63.74
C MET A 1 -20.98 29.97 -62.88
N LEU A 2 -19.88 29.46 -63.44
CA LEU A 2 -18.84 28.76 -62.67
C LEU A 2 -18.13 29.61 -61.60
N THR A 3 -17.84 30.87 -61.92
CA THR A 3 -17.15 31.83 -61.04
C THR A 3 -17.94 32.21 -59.80
N LEU A 4 -19.27 32.36 -59.92
CA LEU A 4 -20.16 32.65 -58.80
C LEU A 4 -20.22 31.49 -57.78
N ASN A 5 -20.17 30.25 -58.26
CA ASN A 5 -20.14 29.06 -57.40
C ASN A 5 -18.80 28.91 -56.66
N LEU A 6 -17.68 29.24 -57.31
CA LEU A 6 -16.36 29.27 -56.69
C LEU A 6 -16.30 30.33 -55.58
N LEU A 7 -16.76 31.55 -55.86
CA LEU A 7 -16.85 32.63 -54.87
C LEU A 7 -17.76 32.29 -53.69
N LYS A 8 -18.89 31.61 -53.91
CA LYS A 8 -19.75 31.12 -52.82
C LYS A 8 -19.03 30.10 -51.94
N LYS A 9 -18.33 29.12 -52.52
CA LYS A 9 -17.55 28.13 -51.77
C LYS A 9 -16.43 28.78 -50.96
N GLU A 10 -15.73 29.75 -51.53
CA GLU A 10 -14.65 30.47 -50.85
C GLU A 10 -15.18 31.32 -49.68
N LEU A 11 -16.35 31.92 -49.85
CA LEU A 11 -17.03 32.68 -48.79
C LEU A 11 -17.55 31.77 -47.65
N GLU A 12 -18.06 30.58 -47.97
CA GLU A 12 -18.42 29.56 -46.97
C GLU A 12 -17.19 29.05 -46.21
N MET A 13 -16.09 28.79 -46.90
CA MET A 13 -14.83 28.38 -46.28
C MET A 13 -14.26 29.47 -45.34
N SER A 14 -14.31 30.74 -45.77
CA SER A 14 -13.87 31.87 -44.94
C SER A 14 -14.72 32.02 -43.67
N ARG A 15 -16.05 31.86 -43.78
CA ARG A 15 -16.96 31.87 -42.63
C ARG A 15 -16.70 30.70 -41.68
N LEU A 16 -16.42 29.51 -42.22
CA LEU A 16 -16.07 28.33 -41.42
C LEU A 16 -14.77 28.55 -40.65
N GLN A 17 -13.73 29.08 -41.30
CA GLN A 17 -12.46 29.41 -40.65
C GLN A 17 -12.63 30.46 -39.54
N GLN A 18 -13.42 31.51 -39.76
CA GLN A 18 -13.73 32.49 -38.71
C GLN A 18 -14.46 31.86 -37.52
N LYS A 19 -15.41 30.95 -37.78
CA LYS A 19 -16.16 30.27 -36.72
C LYS A 19 -15.25 29.36 -35.89
N ILE A 20 -14.40 28.58 -36.55
CA ILE A 20 -13.39 27.73 -35.90
C ILE A 20 -12.42 28.59 -35.07
N GLY A 21 -11.95 29.70 -35.62
CA GLY A 21 -11.08 30.63 -34.90
C GLY A 21 -11.70 31.14 -33.59
N LYS A 22 -12.97 31.58 -33.64
CA LYS A 22 -13.70 32.03 -32.46
C LYS A 22 -13.91 30.92 -31.42
N GLU A 23 -14.26 29.71 -31.85
CA GLU A 23 -14.44 28.57 -30.94
C GLU A 23 -13.13 28.16 -30.25
N VAL A 24 -12.00 28.19 -30.99
CA VAL A 24 -10.68 27.92 -30.43
C VAL A 24 -10.29 29.01 -29.43
N GLU A 25 -10.47 30.27 -29.78
CA GLU A 25 -10.15 31.41 -28.93
C GLU A 25 -10.96 31.38 -27.63
N GLU A 26 -12.26 31.12 -27.68
CA GLU A 26 -13.10 30.94 -26.49
C GLU A 26 -12.62 29.78 -25.60
N LYS A 27 -12.21 28.65 -26.20
CA LYS A 27 -11.75 27.48 -25.47
C LYS A 27 -10.41 27.75 -24.78
N VAL A 28 -9.48 28.41 -25.47
CA VAL A 28 -8.18 28.83 -24.93
C VAL A 28 -8.39 29.83 -23.79
N ASN A 29 -9.27 30.82 -23.97
CA ASN A 29 -9.50 31.84 -22.97
C ASN A 29 -10.17 31.26 -21.71
N LYS A 30 -11.10 30.30 -21.87
CA LYS A 30 -11.66 29.53 -20.75
C LYS A 30 -10.59 28.72 -20.01
N GLN A 31 -9.68 28.05 -20.72
CA GLN A 31 -8.56 27.32 -20.11
C GLN A 31 -7.61 28.26 -19.36
N HIS A 32 -7.23 29.38 -19.97
CA HIS A 32 -6.34 30.35 -19.35
C HIS A 32 -6.95 30.97 -18.10
N ARG A 33 -8.23 31.35 -18.15
CA ARG A 33 -8.98 31.83 -16.98
C ARG A 33 -9.03 30.77 -15.87
N LYS A 34 -9.29 29.51 -16.21
CA LYS A 34 -9.31 28.40 -15.24
C LYS A 34 -7.94 28.18 -14.60
N PHE A 35 -6.87 28.27 -15.40
CA PHE A 35 -5.49 28.18 -14.93
C PHE A 35 -5.14 29.32 -13.97
N MET A 36 -5.47 30.57 -14.32
CA MET A 36 -5.26 31.73 -13.44
C MET A 36 -6.03 31.60 -12.12
N LEU A 37 -7.30 31.18 -12.17
CA LEU A 37 -8.11 30.98 -10.97
C LEU A 37 -7.52 29.87 -10.07
N MET A 38 -7.01 28.78 -10.66
CA MET A 38 -6.31 27.72 -9.92
C MET A 38 -5.05 28.25 -9.24
N GLU A 39 -4.24 29.04 -9.95
CA GLU A 39 -2.99 29.60 -9.40
C GLU A 39 -3.26 30.60 -8.28
N GLN A 40 -4.26 31.46 -8.44
CA GLN A 40 -4.71 32.36 -7.38
C GLN A 40 -5.21 31.59 -6.15
N LEU A 41 -5.98 30.52 -6.36
CA LEU A 41 -6.48 29.67 -5.28
C LEU A 41 -5.34 28.96 -4.55
N ARG A 42 -4.28 28.55 -5.27
CA ARG A 42 -3.05 28.00 -4.69
C ARG A 42 -2.33 29.03 -3.81
N VAL A 43 -2.13 30.25 -4.31
CA VAL A 43 -1.51 31.35 -3.55
C VAL A 43 -2.33 31.69 -2.29
N ILE A 44 -3.66 31.76 -2.40
CA ILE A 44 -4.55 32.02 -1.27
C ILE A 44 -4.46 30.90 -0.23
N LYS A 45 -4.45 29.63 -0.64
CA LYS A 45 -4.30 28.49 0.29
C LYS A 45 -2.97 28.48 1.02
N LYS A 46 -1.90 28.89 0.33
CA LYS A 46 -0.55 29.05 0.90
C LYS A 46 -0.50 30.16 1.94
N GLU A 47 -1.06 31.34 1.63
CA GLU A 47 -1.14 32.48 2.56
C GLU A 47 -2.03 32.20 3.78
N LEU A 48 -3.11 31.43 3.60
CA LEU A 48 -4.01 31.03 4.70
C LEU A 48 -3.41 29.94 5.61
N GLY A 49 -2.23 29.39 5.30
CA GLY A 49 -1.63 28.29 6.06
C GLY A 49 -2.46 27.00 6.04
N LEU A 50 -3.41 26.89 5.09
CA LEU A 50 -4.29 25.73 4.91
C LEU A 50 -3.69 24.68 3.99
N GLU A 51 -2.64 25.03 3.25
CA GLU A 51 -1.71 24.04 2.70
C GLU A 51 -0.90 23.45 3.86
N LYS A 52 -1.47 22.47 4.56
CA LYS A 52 -0.64 21.31 4.87
C LYS A 52 -0.26 20.75 3.52
N ASP A 53 0.97 21.00 3.09
CA ASP A 53 1.50 20.47 1.86
C ASP A 53 1.20 18.96 1.86
N ASP A 54 0.67 18.35 0.78
CA ASP A 54 0.30 16.91 0.81
C ASP A 54 1.47 16.03 1.30
N LYS A 55 2.70 16.51 1.08
CA LYS A 55 3.94 15.97 1.64
C LYS A 55 3.96 15.95 3.17
N GLU A 56 3.57 17.03 3.81
CA GLU A 56 3.52 17.15 5.27
C GLU A 56 2.43 16.24 5.85
N ALA A 57 1.27 16.14 5.20
CA ALA A 57 0.24 15.17 5.60
C ALA A 57 0.71 13.70 5.47
N MET A 58 1.48 13.37 4.43
CA MET A 58 2.08 12.04 4.27
C MET A 58 3.16 11.78 5.33
N ASN A 59 4.03 12.75 5.60
CA ASN A 59 5.03 12.64 6.66
C ASN A 59 4.38 12.41 8.03
N ASP A 60 3.34 13.19 8.35
CA ASP A 60 2.57 13.03 9.59
C ASP A 60 1.96 11.63 9.68
N LYS A 61 1.44 11.08 8.57
CA LYS A 61 0.89 9.73 8.50
C LYS A 61 1.97 8.67 8.80
N PHE A 62 3.13 8.74 8.16
CA PHE A 62 4.22 7.79 8.40
C PHE A 62 4.76 7.89 9.83
N ARG A 63 4.98 9.12 10.32
CA ARG A 63 5.39 9.36 11.72
C ARG A 63 4.38 8.79 12.72
N THR A 64 3.09 8.95 12.46
CA THR A 64 2.04 8.43 13.35
C THR A 64 2.07 6.91 13.41
N ARG A 65 2.28 6.20 12.29
CA ARG A 65 2.42 4.74 12.29
C ARG A 65 3.64 4.26 13.07
N LEU A 66 4.73 5.01 13.03
CA LEU A 66 6.00 4.66 13.67
C LEU A 66 5.99 4.90 15.19
N LYS A 67 5.09 5.74 15.72
CA LYS A 67 5.02 6.07 17.16
C LYS A 67 4.78 4.86 18.06
N ASP A 68 3.98 3.90 17.59
CA ASP A 68 3.56 2.75 18.38
C ASP A 68 4.43 1.50 18.14
N LEU A 69 5.51 1.63 17.37
CA LEU A 69 6.36 0.51 16.93
C LEU A 69 7.76 0.59 17.56
N VAL A 70 8.30 -0.55 17.96
CA VAL A 70 9.67 -0.64 18.47
C VAL A 70 10.58 -0.97 17.28
N ILE A 71 11.12 0.08 16.67
CA ILE A 71 11.91 -0.03 15.44
C ILE A 71 13.39 -0.22 15.79
N PRO A 72 14.08 -1.21 15.19
CA PRO A 72 15.52 -1.37 15.35
C PRO A 72 16.29 -0.10 14.89
N PRO A 73 17.41 0.25 15.55
CA PRO A 73 18.14 1.49 15.27
C PRO A 73 18.57 1.61 13.80
N ASN A 74 19.04 0.50 13.19
CA ASN A 74 19.47 0.47 11.80
C ASN A 74 18.33 0.73 10.80
N VAL A 75 17.09 0.35 11.16
CA VAL A 75 15.92 0.56 10.30
C VAL A 75 15.42 1.99 10.47
N LYS A 76 15.46 2.50 11.71
CA LYS A 76 15.06 3.87 12.01
C LYS A 76 15.89 4.90 11.26
N THR A 77 17.22 4.72 11.20
CA THR A 77 18.11 5.61 10.44
C THR A 77 17.74 5.66 8.96
N VAL A 78 17.45 4.50 8.35
CA VAL A 78 17.03 4.43 6.93
C VAL A 78 15.68 5.11 6.71
N ILE A 79 14.73 4.93 7.63
CA ILE A 79 13.42 5.59 7.56
C ILE A 79 13.58 7.11 7.66
N ASP A 80 14.42 7.59 8.58
CA ASP A 80 14.65 9.02 8.78
C ASP A 80 15.32 9.65 7.53
N GLU A 81 16.33 9.00 6.94
CA GLU A 81 16.96 9.42 5.69
C GLU A 81 15.96 9.49 4.52
N GLU A 82 15.08 8.49 4.41
CA GLU A 82 14.10 8.44 3.32
C GLU A 82 12.98 9.46 3.51
N LEU A 83 12.59 9.77 4.76
CA LEU A 83 11.68 10.87 5.08
C LEU A 83 12.28 12.24 4.73
N GLU A 84 13.58 12.44 4.96
CA GLU A 84 14.28 13.65 4.51
C GLU A 84 14.27 13.78 2.99
N ARG A 85 14.56 12.69 2.25
CA ARG A 85 14.47 12.67 0.78
C ARG A 85 13.07 12.99 0.28
N LEU A 86 12.03 12.44 0.93
CA LEU A 86 10.64 12.70 0.56
C LEU A 86 10.28 14.20 0.61
N ASN A 87 10.88 14.95 1.53
CA ASN A 87 10.66 16.40 1.64
C ASN A 87 11.27 17.17 0.47
N VAL A 88 12.48 16.79 0.05
CA VAL A 88 13.23 17.44 -1.03
C VAL A 88 12.64 17.11 -2.41
N LEU A 89 12.20 15.88 -2.63
CA LEU A 89 11.74 15.40 -3.94
C LEU A 89 10.47 16.10 -4.44
N GLU A 90 10.41 16.42 -5.72
CA GLU A 90 9.20 16.98 -6.33
C GLU A 90 8.07 15.95 -6.44
N LYS A 91 6.83 16.34 -6.14
CA LYS A 91 5.66 15.44 -6.12
C LYS A 91 5.38 14.73 -7.44
N HIS A 92 5.79 15.32 -8.56
CA HIS A 92 5.58 14.77 -9.91
C HIS A 92 6.71 13.85 -10.38
N SER A 93 7.79 13.73 -9.60
CA SER A 93 8.91 12.85 -9.94
C SER A 93 8.51 11.37 -9.76
N ALA A 94 9.03 10.51 -10.62
CA ALA A 94 8.91 9.06 -10.45
C ALA A 94 9.59 8.60 -9.15
N GLU A 95 10.65 9.29 -8.71
CA GLU A 95 11.37 9.01 -7.47
C GLU A 95 10.49 9.23 -6.24
N PHE A 96 9.62 10.25 -6.27
CA PHE A 96 8.68 10.53 -5.17
C PHE A 96 7.74 9.35 -4.92
N ASN A 97 7.23 8.73 -5.98
CA ASN A 97 6.38 7.54 -5.86
C ASN A 97 7.16 6.33 -5.32
N ILE A 98 8.42 6.16 -5.73
CA ILE A 98 9.27 5.06 -5.25
C ILE A 98 9.56 5.23 -3.75
N CYS A 99 9.99 6.43 -3.31
CA CYS A 99 10.24 6.72 -1.90
C CYS A 99 8.98 6.54 -1.05
N THR A 100 7.83 7.05 -1.53
CA THR A 100 6.55 6.90 -0.83
C THR A 100 6.16 5.43 -0.66
N ASN A 101 6.29 4.62 -1.72
CA ASN A 101 6.01 3.19 -1.65
C ASN A 101 6.98 2.48 -0.69
N TYR A 102 8.27 2.81 -0.75
CA TYR A 102 9.26 2.20 0.12
C TYR A 102 8.99 2.51 1.59
N LEU A 103 8.69 3.77 1.93
CA LEU A 103 8.26 4.19 3.26
C LEU A 103 6.94 3.53 3.69
N ASP A 104 6.00 3.34 2.78
CA ASP A 104 4.74 2.64 3.08
C ASP A 104 4.98 1.17 3.45
N TRP A 105 5.86 0.48 2.73
CA TRP A 105 6.27 -0.89 3.06
C TRP A 105 7.00 -0.95 4.41
N LEU A 106 7.98 -0.08 4.62
CA LEU A 106 8.73 -0.03 5.88
C LEU A 106 7.82 0.28 7.08
N THR A 107 6.85 1.19 6.94
CA THR A 107 5.95 1.58 8.03
C THR A 107 4.80 0.59 8.26
N SER A 108 4.51 -0.30 7.30
CA SER A 108 3.46 -1.32 7.42
C SER A 108 3.94 -2.60 8.11
N LEU A 109 5.26 -2.78 8.24
CA LEU A 109 5.82 -3.95 8.92
C LEU A 109 5.61 -3.86 10.45
N PRO A 110 5.25 -4.97 11.12
CA PRO A 110 4.99 -5.00 12.55
C PRO A 110 6.29 -5.02 13.38
N TRP A 111 7.10 -3.96 13.27
CA TRP A 111 8.37 -3.84 14.00
C TRP A 111 8.17 -3.93 15.51
N GLY A 112 8.87 -4.90 16.12
CA GLY A 112 8.84 -5.11 17.57
C GLY A 112 7.51 -5.63 18.12
N LYS A 113 6.52 -5.90 17.27
CA LYS A 113 5.30 -6.61 17.65
C LYS A 113 5.53 -8.09 17.45
N ILE A 114 5.57 -8.82 18.55
CA ILE A 114 5.71 -10.27 18.58
C ILE A 114 4.47 -10.79 19.31
N SER A 115 3.73 -11.69 18.67
CA SER A 115 2.60 -12.36 19.29
C SER A 115 3.10 -13.25 20.44
N GLU A 116 2.45 -13.18 21.60
CA GLU A 116 2.76 -14.09 22.72
C GLU A 116 2.38 -15.52 22.32
N GLU A 117 3.39 -16.38 22.17
CA GLU A 117 3.18 -17.78 21.82
C GLU A 117 2.56 -18.52 23.02
N LYS A 118 1.37 -19.10 22.83
CA LYS A 118 0.80 -20.05 23.78
C LYS A 118 1.42 -21.41 23.53
N THR A 119 2.16 -21.92 24.52
CA THR A 119 2.86 -23.20 24.41
C THR A 119 2.22 -24.29 25.28
N ASP A 120 0.89 -24.29 25.37
CA ASP A 120 0.17 -25.36 26.05
C ASP A 120 -0.09 -26.52 25.09
N LEU A 121 0.50 -27.68 25.42
CA LEU A 121 0.35 -28.90 24.65
C LEU A 121 -1.08 -29.47 24.74
N HIS A 122 -1.75 -29.30 25.89
CA HIS A 122 -3.11 -29.80 26.10
C HIS A 122 -4.10 -29.04 25.23
N HIS A 123 -4.03 -27.71 25.27
CA HIS A 123 -4.83 -26.85 24.39
C HIS A 123 -4.58 -27.15 22.91
N ALA A 124 -3.32 -27.37 22.51
CA ALA A 124 -2.99 -27.71 21.12
C ALA A 124 -3.62 -29.04 20.68
N GLN A 125 -3.68 -30.04 21.57
CA GLN A 125 -4.34 -31.31 21.30
C GLN A 125 -5.85 -31.14 21.13
N GLU A 126 -6.51 -30.42 22.03
CA GLU A 126 -7.96 -30.13 21.95
C GLU A 126 -8.33 -29.44 20.63
N VAL A 127 -7.57 -28.41 20.25
CA VAL A 127 -7.78 -27.65 19.00
C VAL A 127 -7.61 -28.53 17.75
N LEU A 128 -6.60 -29.41 17.75
CA LEU A 128 -6.36 -30.33 16.64
C LEU A 128 -7.44 -31.41 16.55
N ASP A 129 -7.95 -31.88 17.69
CA ASP A 129 -9.02 -32.88 17.76
C ASP A 129 -10.38 -32.31 17.38
N GLU A 130 -10.65 -31.04 17.71
CA GLU A 130 -11.86 -30.31 17.31
C GLU A 130 -11.91 -30.08 15.80
N ASP A 131 -10.83 -29.57 15.19
CA ASP A 131 -10.83 -29.15 13.78
C ASP A 131 -10.70 -30.33 12.80
N HIS A 132 -10.13 -31.44 13.24
CA HIS A 132 -9.78 -32.55 12.35
C HIS A 132 -10.12 -33.90 12.98
N HIS A 133 -11.05 -34.64 12.39
CA HIS A 133 -11.36 -36.01 12.81
C HIS A 133 -10.32 -37.01 12.26
N GLY A 134 -9.79 -37.90 13.11
CA GLY A 134 -8.77 -38.89 12.75
C GLY A 134 -7.35 -38.32 12.69
N MET A 135 -6.51 -38.85 11.78
CA MET A 135 -5.12 -38.41 11.57
C MET A 135 -4.21 -38.48 12.81
N GLU A 136 -4.37 -39.53 13.63
CA GLU A 136 -3.64 -39.69 14.90
C GLU A 136 -2.12 -39.59 14.73
N ASP A 137 -1.55 -40.24 13.72
CA ASP A 137 -0.11 -40.20 13.43
C ASP A 137 0.38 -38.78 13.12
N ILE A 138 -0.40 -38.01 12.37
CA ILE A 138 -0.06 -36.64 11.97
C ILE A 138 -0.18 -35.70 13.17
N LYS A 139 -1.27 -35.81 13.93
CA LYS A 139 -1.48 -35.04 15.17
C LYS A 139 -0.36 -35.28 16.16
N LYS A 140 0.01 -36.54 16.38
CA LYS A 140 1.15 -36.92 17.23
C LYS A 140 2.44 -36.25 16.78
N ARG A 141 2.72 -36.22 15.47
CA ARG A 141 3.91 -35.57 14.92
C ARG A 141 3.91 -34.05 15.08
N ILE A 142 2.74 -33.42 14.98
CA ILE A 142 2.57 -31.98 15.24
C ILE A 142 2.81 -31.67 16.72
N LEU A 143 2.24 -32.48 17.63
CA LEU A 143 2.45 -32.33 19.07
C LEU A 143 3.92 -32.51 19.45
N GLU A 144 4.62 -33.48 18.86
CA GLU A 144 6.08 -33.65 19.02
C GLU A 144 6.84 -32.40 18.59
N PHE A 145 6.45 -31.79 17.46
CA PHE A 145 7.07 -30.56 16.97
C PHE A 145 6.86 -29.38 17.94
N ILE A 146 5.64 -29.21 18.44
CA ILE A 146 5.30 -28.17 19.42
C ILE A 146 6.07 -28.39 20.73
N ALA A 147 6.14 -29.63 21.22
CA ALA A 147 6.88 -29.99 22.43
C ALA A 147 8.39 -29.69 22.31
N VAL A 148 9.01 -29.99 21.16
CA VAL A 148 10.41 -29.67 20.91
C VAL A 148 10.63 -28.16 20.80
N SER A 149 9.69 -27.43 20.19
CA SER A 149 9.75 -25.96 20.10
C SER A 149 9.68 -25.31 21.48
N HIS A 150 8.76 -25.79 22.33
CA HIS A 150 8.62 -25.35 23.72
C HIS A 150 9.92 -25.53 24.51
N LEU A 151 10.58 -26.68 24.38
CA LEU A 151 11.83 -26.95 25.10
C LEU A 151 13.00 -26.06 24.63
N LYS A 152 13.06 -25.73 23.33
CA LYS A 152 14.13 -24.91 22.75
C LYS A 152 13.90 -23.40 22.90
N LYS A 153 12.69 -22.95 23.27
CA LYS A 153 12.28 -21.53 23.32
C LYS A 153 12.55 -20.75 22.03
N SER A 154 12.81 -21.46 20.93
CA SER A 154 13.09 -20.92 19.61
C SER A 154 12.72 -21.97 18.58
N THR A 155 11.92 -21.55 17.60
CA THR A 155 11.49 -22.37 16.46
C THR A 155 12.61 -22.50 15.40
N HIS A 156 13.80 -21.93 15.63
CA HIS A 156 14.87 -21.94 14.63
C HIS A 156 15.40 -23.36 14.39
N GLY A 157 15.19 -23.86 13.16
CA GLY A 157 15.93 -24.99 12.59
C GLY A 157 15.10 -26.13 12.00
N LYS A 158 13.76 -26.16 12.16
CA LYS A 158 12.92 -27.19 11.53
C LYS A 158 11.59 -26.60 11.04
N ILE A 159 11.27 -26.84 9.77
CA ILE A 159 10.00 -26.44 9.14
C ILE A 159 9.20 -27.71 8.88
N LEU A 160 7.92 -27.70 9.25
CA LEU A 160 7.01 -28.81 8.99
C LEU A 160 6.51 -28.72 7.54
N CYS A 161 6.68 -29.80 6.76
CA CYS A 161 6.20 -29.88 5.38
C CYS A 161 5.09 -30.93 5.28
N PHE A 162 3.90 -30.50 4.87
CA PHE A 162 2.77 -31.40 4.63
C PHE A 162 2.69 -31.80 3.15
N HIS A 163 2.78 -33.09 2.86
CA HIS A 163 2.69 -33.65 1.51
C HIS A 163 1.47 -34.58 1.38
N GLY A 164 0.84 -34.61 0.21
CA GLY A 164 -0.29 -35.51 -0.08
C GLY A 164 -1.17 -35.01 -1.24
N PRO A 165 -2.19 -35.77 -1.67
CA PRO A 165 -3.11 -35.38 -2.74
C PRO A 165 -3.91 -34.11 -2.41
N PRO A 166 -4.45 -33.39 -3.40
CA PRO A 166 -5.30 -32.22 -3.14
C PRO A 166 -6.57 -32.62 -2.36
N GLY A 167 -7.09 -31.71 -1.53
CA GLY A 167 -8.33 -31.94 -0.77
C GLY A 167 -8.17 -32.61 0.61
N VAL A 168 -6.97 -33.10 0.98
CA VAL A 168 -6.74 -33.78 2.27
C VAL A 168 -6.59 -32.86 3.50
N GLY A 169 -6.97 -31.58 3.40
CA GLY A 169 -6.99 -30.69 4.56
C GLY A 169 -5.65 -30.06 4.99
N LYS A 170 -4.58 -30.14 4.19
CA LYS A 170 -3.25 -29.55 4.55
C LYS A 170 -3.30 -28.09 5.02
N THR A 171 -4.02 -27.24 4.28
CA THR A 171 -4.19 -25.81 4.64
C THR A 171 -5.02 -25.64 5.91
N SER A 172 -5.98 -26.54 6.14
CA SER A 172 -6.82 -26.54 7.34
C SER A 172 -5.98 -26.88 8.58
N VAL A 173 -5.16 -27.93 8.50
CA VAL A 173 -4.23 -28.33 9.57
C VAL A 173 -3.27 -27.20 9.91
N ALA A 174 -2.72 -26.51 8.91
CA ALA A 174 -1.85 -25.36 9.14
C ALA A 174 -2.56 -24.21 9.89
N LYS A 175 -3.83 -23.94 9.59
CA LYS A 175 -4.63 -22.94 10.32
C LYS A 175 -4.91 -23.37 11.76
N SER A 176 -5.20 -24.63 12.01
CA SER A 176 -5.39 -25.16 13.37
C SER A 176 -4.12 -25.07 14.21
N ILE A 177 -2.94 -25.29 13.61
CA ILE A 177 -1.66 -25.10 14.30
C ILE A 177 -1.44 -23.63 14.65
N ALA A 178 -1.77 -22.70 13.76
CA ALA A 178 -1.68 -21.27 14.04
C ALA A 178 -2.63 -20.85 15.18
N ARG A 179 -3.87 -21.39 15.17
CA ARG A 179 -4.87 -21.21 16.24
C ARG A 179 -4.37 -21.75 17.58
N ALA A 180 -3.83 -22.97 17.59
CA ALA A 180 -3.30 -23.62 18.79
C ALA A 180 -2.13 -22.87 19.42
N LEU A 181 -1.24 -22.30 18.60
CA LEU A 181 -0.06 -21.55 19.07
C LEU A 181 -0.36 -20.07 19.34
N ASN A 182 -1.60 -19.62 19.10
CA ASN A 182 -2.03 -18.23 19.23
C ASN A 182 -1.14 -17.24 18.43
N ARG A 183 -0.81 -17.62 17.20
CA ARG A 183 0.01 -16.79 16.29
C ARG A 183 -0.90 -16.13 15.26
N GLU A 184 -1.09 -14.82 15.40
CA GLU A 184 -1.67 -13.92 14.39
C GLU A 184 -0.58 -13.19 13.61
#